data_AF-A0A5M8SFF7-F1
#
_entry.id   AF-A0A5M8SFF7-F1
#
_cell.length_a   1.000
_cell.length_b   1.000
_cell.length_c   1.000
_cell.angle_alpha   90.00
_cell.angle_beta   90.00
_cell.angle_gamma   90.00
#
_symmetry.space_group_name_H-M   'P 1'
#
loop_
_entity.id
_entity.type
_entity.pdbx_description
1 polymer ?
#
loop_
_entity_poly.entity_id
_entity_poly.type
_entity_poly.pdbx_seq_one_letter_code
_entity_poly.pdbx_strand_id
1 'polypeptide(L)' 'MSTKEDWLMRPVLAGMCRYDAVKDPSYSLVDFARMNEALDVQQENERRVNAAFERQRQKD' A
#
# COMPACT_ATOMS: atom_id res chain seq x y z
N MET A 1 -14.10 -4.89 10.66
CA MET A 1 -13.18 -4.09 11.49
C MET A 1 -11.78 -4.49 11.10
N SER A 2 -10.90 -3.55 10.76
CA SER A 2 -9.48 -3.87 10.49
C SER A 2 -8.82 -4.22 11.82
N THR A 3 -8.23 -5.40 11.92
CA THR A 3 -7.39 -5.75 13.07
C THR A 3 -6.03 -5.06 12.95
N LYS A 4 -5.27 -4.99 14.04
CA LYS A 4 -3.86 -4.53 13.98
C LYS A 4 -3.00 -5.46 13.12
N GLU A 5 -3.36 -6.74 13.04
CA GLU A 5 -2.68 -7.71 12.17
C GLU A 5 -2.87 -7.33 10.69
N ASP A 6 -4.07 -6.88 10.30
CA ASP A 6 -4.34 -6.47 8.92
C ASP A 6 -3.40 -5.34 8.47
N TRP A 7 -3.06 -4.40 9.35
CA TRP A 7 -2.15 -3.29 9.04
C TRP A 7 -0.71 -3.74 8.79
N LEU A 8 -0.20 -4.72 9.56
CA LEU A 8 1.12 -5.31 9.34
C LEU A 8 1.16 -6.23 8.12
N MET A 9 0.02 -6.84 7.78
CA MET A 9 -0.08 -7.78 6.65
C MET A 9 -0.21 -7.10 5.29
N ARG A 10 -0.65 -5.84 5.21
CA ARG A 10 -0.73 -5.07 3.95
C ARG A 10 0.56 -5.16 3.10
N PRO A 11 1.76 -4.82 3.60
CA PRO A 11 2.99 -4.92 2.81
C PRO A 11 3.41 -6.35 2.48
N VAL A 12 3.07 -7.33 3.33
CA VAL A 12 3.32 -8.75 3.07
C VAL A 12 2.49 -9.22 1.87
N LEU A 13 1.19 -8.91 1.89
CA LEU A 13 0.26 -9.25 0.81
C LEU A 13 0.59 -8.53 -0.50
N ALA A 14 1.13 -7.32 -0.41
CA ALA A 14 1.63 -6.55 -1.55
C ALA A 14 3.01 -7.02 -2.05
N GLY A 15 3.64 -8.01 -1.39
CA GLY A 15 4.93 -8.56 -1.78
C GLY A 15 6.14 -7.66 -1.49
N MET A 16 5.99 -6.61 -0.67
CA MET A 16 7.08 -5.71 -0.29
C MET A 16 8.04 -6.35 0.72
N CYS A 17 7.55 -7.30 1.52
CA CYS A 17 8.35 -8.06 2.47
C CYS A 17 7.79 -9.48 2.65
N ARG A 18 8.60 -10.38 3.22
CA ARG A 18 8.18 -11.73 3.59
C ARG A 18 7.36 -11.70 4.88
N TYR A 19 6.47 -12.69 5.05
CA TYR A 19 5.69 -12.86 6.28
C TYR A 19 6.55 -12.91 7.56
N ASP A 20 7.73 -13.53 7.48
CA ASP A 20 8.64 -13.66 8.63
C ASP A 20 9.10 -12.29 9.17
N ALA A 21 9.10 -11.23 8.33
CA ALA A 21 9.47 -9.88 8.74
C ALA A 21 8.56 -9.31 9.83
N VAL A 22 7.32 -9.80 9.96
CA VAL A 22 6.37 -9.38 11.01
C VAL A 22 6.87 -9.75 12.41
N LYS A 23 7.68 -10.81 12.51
CA LYS A 23 8.23 -11.33 13.78
C LYS A 23 9.72 -11.05 13.93
N ASP A 24 10.36 -10.49 12.90
CA ASP A 24 11.79 -10.21 12.90
C ASP A 24 12.07 -8.90 13.66
N PRO A 25 12.86 -8.93 14.75
CA PRO A 25 13.18 -7.73 15.51
C PRO A 25 14.03 -6.71 14.74
N SER A 26 14.59 -7.05 13.57
CA SER A 26 15.26 -6.08 12.71
C SER A 26 14.28 -5.12 12.02
N TYR A 27 12.99 -5.46 11.96
CA TYR A 27 11.94 -4.61 11.40
C TYR A 27 11.19 -3.91 12.52
N SER A 28 11.10 -2.59 12.44
CA SER A 28 10.32 -1.78 13.36
C SER A 28 8.92 -1.48 12.79
N LEU A 29 7.99 -1.05 13.66
CA LEU A 29 6.69 -0.55 13.20
C LEU A 29 6.81 0.64 12.24
N VAL A 30 7.91 1.41 12.32
CA VAL A 30 8.17 2.52 11.40
C VAL A 30 8.42 2.02 9.99
N ASP A 31 9.04 0.85 9.83
CA ASP A 31 9.31 0.26 8.51
C ASP A 31 8.00 -0.20 7.86
N PHE A 32 7.12 -0.86 8.63
CA PHE A 32 5.78 -1.20 8.16
C PHE A 32 4.93 0.03 7.85
N ALA A 33 5.08 1.11 8.62
CA ALA A 33 4.38 2.38 8.34
C ALA A 33 4.81 2.97 7.00
N ARG A 34 6.13 3.02 6.73
CA ARG A 34 6.67 3.51 5.44
C ARG A 34 6.20 2.66 4.26
N MET A 35 6.16 1.34 4.40
CA MET A 35 5.66 0.47 3.34
C MET A 35 4.17 0.72 3.06
N ASN A 36 3.37 0.89 4.12
CA ASN A 36 1.96 1.25 3.98
C ASN A 36 1.77 2.61 3.31
N GLU A 37 2.53 3.63 3.71
CA GLU A 37 2.51 4.96 3.07
C GLU A 37 2.85 4.87 1.58
N ALA A 38 3.82 4.04 1.21
CA ALA A 38 4.17 3.82 -0.20
C ALA A 38 3.01 3.20 -1.00
N LEU A 39 2.30 2.22 -0.42
CA LEU A 39 1.12 1.62 -1.04
C LEU A 39 -0.02 2.63 -1.19
N ASP A 40 -0.22 3.50 -0.21
CA ASP A 40 -1.26 4.54 -0.27
C ASP A 40 -0.95 5.57 -1.37
N VAL A 41 0.33 5.97 -1.51
CA VAL A 41 0.78 6.84 -2.60
C VAL A 41 0.58 6.17 -3.96
N GLN A 42 0.91 4.88 -4.09
CA GLN A 42 0.69 4.14 -5.32
C GLN A 42 -0.80 4.11 -5.71
N GLN A 43 -1.67 3.77 -4.76
CA GLN A 43 -3.11 3.72 -4.99
C GLN A 43 -3.66 5.10 -5.41
N GLU A 44 -3.23 6.17 -4.75
CA GLU A 44 -3.67 7.52 -5.12
C GLU A 44 -3.19 7.92 -6.52
N ASN A 45 -1.97 7.53 -6.90
CA ASN A 45 -1.46 7.75 -8.25
C ASN A 45 -2.30 7.01 -9.29
N GLU A 46 -2.59 5.72 -9.07
CA GLU A 46 -3.45 4.93 -9.96
C GLU A 46 -4.84 5.55 -10.10
N ARG A 47 -5.45 5.98 -8.98
CA ARG A 47 -6.75 6.66 -8.98
C ARG A 47 -6.72 7.96 -9.80
N ARG A 48 -5.68 8.77 -9.66
CA ARG A 48 -5.52 10.03 -10.41
C ARG A 48 -5.35 9.78 -11.90
N VAL A 49 -4.55 8.78 -12.27
CA VAL A 49 -4.35 8.37 -13.66
C VAL A 49 -5.66 7.91 -14.29
N ASN A 50 -6.40 7.03 -13.62
CA ASN A 50 -7.70 6.55 -14.10
C ASN A 50 -8.70 7.70 -14.30
N ALA A 51 -8.81 8.60 -13.32
CA ALA A 51 -9.68 9.78 -13.43
C ALA A 51 -9.26 10.72 -14.57
N ALA A 52 -7.96 10.84 -14.86
CA ALA A 52 -7.48 11.62 -16.00
C ALA A 52 -7.88 10.98 -17.34
N PHE A 53 -7.76 9.66 -17.47
CA PHE A 53 -8.21 8.93 -18.67
C PHE A 53 -9.72 9.03 -18.89
N GLU A 54 -10.53 8.88 -17.85
CA GLU A 54 -11.99 9.05 -17.94
C GLU A 54 -12.38 10.44 -18.44
N ARG A 55 -11.72 11.49 -17.93
CA ARG A 55 -11.93 12.87 -18.38
C ARG A 55 -11.50 13.12 -19.82
N GLN A 56 -10.49 12.41 -20.32
CA GLN A 56 -10.10 12.49 -21.73
C GLN A 56 -11.14 11.82 -22.61
N ARG A 57 -11.62 10.63 -22.25
CA ARG A 57 -12.66 9.89 -22.99
C ARG A 57 -14.01 10.59 -23.06
N GLN A 58 -14.32 11.47 -22.11
CA GLN A 58 -15.55 12.28 -22.11
C GLN A 58 -15.45 13.54 -22.99
N LYS A 59 -14.25 13.89 -23.46
CA LYS A 59 -14.01 15.06 -24.33
C LYS A 59 -13.99 14.71 -25.82
N ASP A 60 -13.78 13.44 -26.15
CA ASP A 60 -13.88 12.88 -27.50
C ASP A 60 -15.33 12.50 -27.83
#